data_AF-A0A4Y9EJX6-F1
#
_entry.id   AF-A0A4Y9EJX6-F1
#
_cell.length_a   1.000
_cell.length_b   1.000
_cell.length_c   1.000
_cell.angle_alpha   90.00
_cell.angle_beta   90.00
_cell.angle_gamma   90.00
#
_symmetry.space_group_name_H-M   'P 1'
#
loop_
_entity.id
_entity.type
_entity.pdbx_description
1 polymer ?
#
loop_
_entity_poly.entity_id
_entity_poly.type
_entity_poly.pdbx_seq_one_letter_code
_entity_poly.pdbx_strand_id
1 'polypeptide(L)'
;MRALMLSGAAGAGIRAAESKRTVMFKYLIALLLAAPAAAVPFNPDAAIEVKAAFICADGREVEVLFRRPTQVALIDGPNGQIVLYKTVATKGYKYIGGENEISGDGETASYRVFPRPRVQCHAKPSQTVPGTLTGTITYRERIALPEGATATVEIRDVSRADAPAPLLSSTTITPTGNQVPLHWIMTFDPAKVAPQASYSVSARINDKAGKLMWVSDTIEPALTRGAPADFIDVDLVRAK
;
A
#
# COMPACT_ATOMS: atom_id res chain seq x y z
N MET A 1 -0.53 -88.23 45.02
CA MET A 1 0.31 -88.15 46.25
C MET A 1 0.83 -86.71 46.32
N ARG A 2 0.14 -85.76 46.95
CA ARG A 2 0.05 -85.42 48.39
C ARG A 2 1.38 -85.04 49.08
N ALA A 3 1.34 -83.87 49.73
CA ALA A 3 2.21 -83.29 50.78
C ALA A 3 3.47 -82.55 50.28
N LEU A 4 3.93 -81.39 50.79
CA LEU A 4 3.89 -80.65 52.09
C LEU A 4 3.92 -79.12 51.74
N MET A 5 3.10 -78.20 52.29
CA MET A 5 3.21 -77.45 53.57
C MET A 5 4.53 -76.70 53.83
N LEU A 6 4.45 -75.35 53.99
CA LEU A 6 5.00 -74.47 55.06
C LEU A 6 4.81 -73.00 54.60
N SER A 7 3.87 -72.20 55.11
CA SER A 7 3.71 -71.58 56.45
C SER A 7 4.65 -70.39 56.74
N GLY A 8 4.05 -69.25 57.10
CA GLY A 8 4.69 -68.01 57.58
C GLY A 8 3.75 -66.80 57.40
N ALA A 9 2.69 -66.68 58.21
CA ALA A 9 2.54 -65.71 59.32
C ALA A 9 2.48 -64.23 58.85
N ALA A 10 1.29 -63.64 58.74
CA ALA A 10 0.53 -62.94 59.80
C ALA A 10 0.99 -61.49 60.03
N GLY A 11 0.10 -60.55 59.72
CA GLY A 11 0.25 -59.11 59.94
C GLY A 11 -0.99 -58.36 59.46
N ALA A 12 -2.06 -58.42 60.26
CA ALA A 12 -3.28 -57.66 60.08
C ALA A 12 -3.05 -56.18 60.44
N GLY A 13 -3.65 -55.24 59.70
CA GLY A 13 -3.66 -53.86 60.15
C GLY A 13 -4.09 -52.80 59.13
N ILE A 14 -5.40 -52.52 59.10
CA ILE A 14 -5.98 -51.17 59.11
C ILE A 14 -5.95 -50.33 57.80
N ARG A 15 -7.16 -49.86 57.46
CA ARG A 15 -7.56 -48.96 56.37
C ARG A 15 -6.89 -47.58 56.43
N ALA A 16 -6.59 -47.03 55.25
CA ALA A 16 -6.80 -45.63 54.81
C ALA A 16 -6.02 -45.48 53.49
N ALA A 17 -6.66 -45.33 52.33
CA ALA A 17 -7.10 -44.04 51.79
C ALA A 17 -6.00 -42.97 51.86
N GLU A 18 -5.60 -42.52 50.66
CA GLU A 18 -4.88 -41.28 50.34
C GLU A 18 -3.34 -41.27 50.37
N SER A 19 -2.78 -40.93 49.19
CA SER A 19 -1.72 -39.93 48.99
C SER A 19 -0.42 -40.41 48.31
N LYS A 20 -0.15 -39.69 47.21
CA LYS A 20 1.14 -39.35 46.59
C LYS A 20 1.74 -40.31 45.56
N ARG A 21 1.65 -39.81 44.32
CA ARG A 21 2.78 -39.45 43.44
C ARG A 21 3.77 -40.59 43.18
N THR A 22 3.97 -40.95 41.90
CA THR A 22 5.27 -40.85 41.19
C THR A 22 5.12 -41.41 39.76
N VAL A 23 5.46 -40.56 38.79
CA VAL A 23 5.74 -40.80 37.35
C VAL A 23 4.58 -41.19 36.41
N MET A 24 3.76 -40.21 36.05
CA MET A 24 3.20 -40.12 34.70
C MET A 24 3.02 -38.63 34.39
N PHE A 25 4.00 -38.00 33.75
CA PHE A 25 3.86 -36.80 32.89
C PHE A 25 5.26 -36.20 32.63
N LYS A 26 5.91 -36.64 31.56
CA LYS A 26 7.09 -35.97 30.98
C LYS A 26 6.76 -35.47 29.58
N TYR A 27 5.64 -34.79 29.39
CA TYR A 27 5.38 -34.03 28.15
C TYR A 27 4.47 -32.85 28.48
N LEU A 28 5.03 -31.82 29.10
CA LEU A 28 4.43 -30.49 29.10
C LEU A 28 5.12 -29.69 27.99
N ILE A 29 4.57 -29.76 26.79
CA ILE A 29 4.87 -28.83 25.70
C ILE A 29 4.30 -27.49 26.14
N ALA A 30 5.15 -26.55 26.50
CA ALA A 30 4.76 -25.15 26.66
C ALA A 30 4.47 -24.58 25.27
N LEU A 31 3.25 -24.79 24.79
CA LEU A 31 2.69 -24.11 23.63
C LEU A 31 2.35 -22.67 24.07
N LEU A 32 3.34 -21.78 24.06
CA LEU A 32 3.02 -20.34 23.99
C LEU A 32 2.37 -20.11 22.63
N LEU A 33 1.06 -19.84 22.66
CA LEU A 33 0.30 -19.28 21.55
C LEU A 33 0.94 -17.94 21.18
N ALA A 34 1.86 -17.95 20.21
CA ALA A 34 2.03 -16.80 19.36
C ALA A 34 0.69 -16.60 18.66
N ALA A 35 -0.05 -15.57 19.06
CA ALA A 35 -1.20 -15.11 18.29
C ALA A 35 -0.72 -14.98 16.83
N PRO A 36 -1.46 -15.52 15.85
CA PRO A 36 -1.14 -15.19 14.48
C PRO A 36 -1.27 -13.67 14.40
N ALA A 37 -0.16 -12.99 14.09
CA ALA A 37 -0.23 -11.64 13.57
C ALA A 37 -1.18 -11.76 12.38
N ALA A 38 -2.42 -11.30 12.55
CA ALA A 38 -3.39 -11.28 11.49
C ALA A 38 -2.73 -10.46 10.39
N ALA A 39 -2.27 -11.15 9.35
CA ALA A 39 -1.86 -10.51 8.12
C ALA A 39 -3.07 -9.67 7.71
N VAL A 40 -2.97 -8.35 7.85
CA VAL A 40 -3.95 -7.46 7.25
C VAL A 40 -3.90 -7.82 5.78
N PRO A 41 -4.98 -8.36 5.18
CA PRO A 41 -4.95 -8.68 3.77
C PRO A 41 -4.66 -7.36 3.05
N PHE A 42 -3.51 -7.29 2.38
CA PHE A 42 -3.29 -6.28 1.37
C PHE A 42 -4.39 -6.50 0.34
N ASN A 43 -5.45 -5.70 0.42
CA ASN A 43 -6.56 -5.76 -0.49
C ASN A 43 -6.18 -4.91 -1.71
N PRO A 44 -5.77 -5.51 -2.85
CA PRO A 44 -5.47 -4.73 -4.05
C PRO A 44 -6.70 -3.97 -4.58
N ASP A 45 -7.92 -4.35 -4.15
CA ASP A 45 -9.18 -3.68 -4.49
C ASP A 45 -9.57 -2.56 -3.51
N ALA A 46 -8.77 -2.29 -2.48
CA ALA A 46 -8.93 -1.07 -1.70
C ALA A 46 -8.52 0.12 -2.57
N ALA A 47 -9.44 0.54 -3.43
CA ALA A 47 -9.28 1.72 -4.25
C ALA A 47 -8.89 2.89 -3.35
N ILE A 48 -7.75 3.50 -3.63
CA ILE A 48 -7.31 4.69 -2.92
C ILE A 48 -8.32 5.78 -3.25
N GLU A 49 -9.08 6.17 -2.22
CA GLU A 49 -10.06 7.24 -2.27
C GLU A 49 -9.40 8.54 -1.86
N VAL A 50 -9.17 9.40 -2.85
CA VAL A 50 -8.75 10.78 -2.60
C VAL A 50 -9.99 11.66 -2.63
N LYS A 51 -10.33 12.21 -1.47
CA LYS A 51 -11.41 13.18 -1.32
C LYS A 51 -10.90 14.60 -1.52
N ALA A 52 -11.56 15.34 -2.41
CA ALA A 52 -11.22 16.71 -2.75
C ALA A 52 -12.43 17.63 -2.60
N ALA A 53 -12.28 18.73 -1.88
CA ALA A 53 -13.30 19.76 -1.73
C ALA A 53 -12.94 21.02 -2.55
N PHE A 54 -13.89 21.51 -3.33
CA PHE A 54 -13.76 22.74 -4.11
C PHE A 54 -14.85 23.73 -3.72
N ILE A 55 -14.49 25.01 -3.69
CA ILE A 55 -15.43 26.13 -3.53
C ILE A 55 -15.66 26.74 -4.92
N CYS A 56 -16.91 26.69 -5.37
CA CYS A 56 -17.30 27.15 -6.70
C CYS A 56 -17.74 28.61 -6.70
N ALA A 57 -17.68 29.25 -7.86
CA ALA A 57 -18.03 30.66 -8.06
C ALA A 57 -19.50 30.99 -7.72
N ASP A 58 -20.37 29.99 -7.68
CA ASP A 58 -21.76 30.09 -7.23
C ASP A 58 -21.93 29.89 -5.72
N GLY A 59 -20.84 29.83 -4.96
CA GLY A 59 -20.82 29.66 -3.50
C GLY A 59 -21.01 28.23 -3.03
N ARG A 60 -21.17 27.25 -3.93
CA ARG A 60 -21.31 25.84 -3.56
C ARG A 60 -19.97 25.24 -3.21
N GLU A 61 -19.94 24.44 -2.15
CA GLU A 61 -18.86 23.50 -1.90
C GLU A 61 -19.21 22.17 -2.58
N VAL A 62 -18.27 21.61 -3.34
CA VAL A 62 -18.43 20.32 -4.02
C VAL A 62 -17.32 19.38 -3.59
N GLU A 63 -17.69 18.14 -3.28
CA GLU A 63 -16.76 17.07 -2.93
C GLU A 63 -16.63 16.08 -4.08
N VAL A 64 -15.41 15.64 -4.34
CA VAL A 64 -15.08 14.72 -5.43
C VAL A 64 -14.25 13.60 -4.85
N LEU A 65 -14.67 12.36 -5.08
CA LEU A 65 -13.92 11.17 -4.66
C LEU A 65 -13.20 10.60 -5.88
N PHE A 66 -11.89 10.78 -5.95
CA PHE A 66 -11.07 10.14 -6.97
C PHE A 66 -10.65 8.75 -6.49
N ARG A 67 -11.00 7.73 -7.28
CA ARG A 67 -10.66 6.33 -7.01
C ARG A 67 -9.52 5.91 -7.91
N ARG A 68 -8.43 5.44 -7.31
CA ARG A 68 -7.31 4.83 -8.02
C ARG A 68 -7.13 3.39 -7.53
N PRO A 69 -6.84 2.41 -8.40
CA PRO A 69 -6.34 2.52 -9.77
C PRO A 69 -7.42 2.64 -10.85
N THR A 70 -8.71 2.60 -10.49
CA THR A 70 -9.82 2.52 -11.46
C THR A 70 -10.00 3.77 -12.34
N GLN A 71 -9.23 4.83 -12.10
CA GLN A 71 -9.27 6.09 -12.85
C GLN A 71 -10.69 6.66 -12.97
N VAL A 72 -11.50 6.52 -11.92
CA VAL A 72 -12.84 7.12 -11.85
C VAL A 72 -12.89 8.24 -10.82
N ALA A 73 -13.73 9.22 -11.08
CA ALA A 73 -14.12 10.24 -10.11
C ALA A 73 -15.60 10.09 -9.81
N LEU A 74 -15.96 10.15 -8.53
CA LEU A 74 -17.35 10.12 -8.07
C LEU A 74 -17.74 11.51 -7.61
N ILE A 75 -18.89 11.98 -8.06
CA ILE A 75 -19.43 13.30 -7.73
C ILE A 75 -20.91 13.18 -7.36
N ASP A 76 -21.42 14.16 -6.60
CA ASP A 76 -22.84 14.19 -6.25
C ASP A 76 -23.69 14.80 -7.38
N GLY A 77 -24.63 14.00 -7.88
CA GLY A 77 -25.64 14.39 -8.86
C GLY A 77 -27.01 14.63 -8.26
N PRO A 78 -27.96 15.19 -9.04
CA PRO A 78 -29.34 15.39 -8.59
C PRO A 78 -30.08 14.07 -8.30
N ASN A 79 -29.66 12.96 -8.94
CA ASN A 79 -30.30 11.64 -8.83
C ASN A 79 -29.42 10.62 -8.09
N GLY A 80 -28.45 11.09 -7.30
CA GLY A 80 -27.45 10.25 -6.63
C GLY A 80 -26.05 10.43 -7.21
N GLN A 81 -25.16 9.50 -6.87
CA GLN A 81 -23.75 9.57 -7.23
C GLN A 81 -23.55 9.36 -8.74
N ILE A 82 -22.72 10.20 -9.36
CA ILE A 82 -22.34 10.11 -10.77
C ILE A 82 -20.91 9.60 -10.84
N VAL A 83 -20.69 8.60 -11.70
CA VAL A 83 -19.36 8.07 -12.01
C VAL A 83 -18.83 8.77 -13.25
N LEU A 84 -17.64 9.33 -13.14
CA LEU A 84 -16.89 9.91 -14.24
C LEU A 84 -15.65 9.08 -14.52
N TYR A 85 -15.28 8.94 -15.78
CA TYR A 85 -14.08 8.20 -16.21
C TYR A 85 -12.99 9.16 -16.65
N LYS A 86 -11.74 8.88 -16.26
CA LYS A 86 -10.59 9.70 -16.67
C LYS A 86 -10.48 9.69 -18.19
N THR A 87 -10.24 10.86 -18.75
CA THR A 87 -10.00 11.09 -20.17
C THR A 87 -8.63 11.75 -20.35
N VAL A 88 -8.07 11.67 -21.56
CA VAL A 88 -6.83 12.37 -21.91
C VAL A 88 -7.02 13.87 -21.67
N ALA A 89 -6.10 14.46 -20.92
CA ALA A 89 -6.00 15.89 -20.68
C ALA A 89 -4.62 16.36 -21.13
N THR A 90 -4.55 17.50 -21.84
CA THR A 90 -3.29 18.13 -22.22
C THR A 90 -2.52 18.66 -21.01
N LYS A 91 -3.23 19.04 -19.95
CA LYS A 91 -2.69 19.49 -18.67
C LYS A 91 -3.66 19.12 -17.54
N GLY A 92 -3.11 18.73 -16.39
CA GLY A 92 -3.90 18.42 -15.19
C GLY A 92 -4.72 17.14 -15.35
N TYR A 93 -5.96 17.16 -14.88
CA TYR A 93 -6.89 16.03 -14.95
C TYR A 93 -8.18 16.41 -15.67
N LYS A 94 -8.81 15.41 -16.31
CA LYS A 94 -10.15 15.50 -16.90
C LYS A 94 -10.89 14.19 -16.71
N TYR A 95 -12.11 14.26 -16.18
CA TYR A 95 -13.01 13.12 -16.04
C TYR A 95 -14.36 13.49 -16.64
N ILE A 96 -14.96 12.57 -17.40
CA ILE A 96 -16.22 12.77 -18.12
C ILE A 96 -17.17 11.60 -17.85
N GLY A 97 -18.46 11.90 -17.73
CA GLY A 97 -19.55 10.91 -17.61
C GLY A 97 -20.85 11.48 -18.18
N GLY A 98 -21.11 11.20 -19.46
CA GLY A 98 -22.21 11.83 -20.20
C GLY A 98 -21.97 13.34 -20.34
N GLU A 99 -22.94 14.16 -19.91
CA GLU A 99 -22.82 15.62 -19.88
C GLU A 99 -22.08 16.19 -18.67
N ASN A 100 -21.69 15.31 -17.73
CA ASN A 100 -21.01 15.70 -16.51
C ASN A 100 -19.50 15.67 -16.73
N GLU A 101 -18.81 16.65 -16.15
CA GLU A 101 -17.38 16.80 -16.31
C GLU A 101 -16.77 17.42 -15.06
N ILE A 102 -15.59 16.91 -14.67
CA ILE A 102 -14.66 17.68 -13.85
C ILE A 102 -13.29 17.71 -14.52
N SER A 103 -12.72 18.90 -14.67
CA SER A 103 -11.37 19.11 -15.17
C SER A 103 -10.65 20.16 -14.36
N GLY A 104 -9.33 20.10 -14.27
CA GLY A 104 -8.57 21.04 -13.44
C GLY A 104 -7.10 20.72 -13.36
N ASP A 105 -6.36 21.56 -12.66
CA ASP A 105 -4.91 21.41 -12.43
C ASP A 105 -4.55 21.12 -10.96
N GLY A 106 -5.55 21.02 -10.09
CA GLY A 106 -5.39 20.74 -8.65
C GLY A 106 -5.58 21.97 -7.77
N GLU A 107 -5.47 23.17 -8.33
CA GLU A 107 -5.76 24.43 -7.65
C GLU A 107 -7.08 25.03 -8.13
N THR A 108 -7.30 24.99 -9.45
CA THR A 108 -8.54 25.41 -10.09
C THR A 108 -9.22 24.23 -10.77
N ALA A 109 -10.55 24.25 -10.79
CA ALA A 109 -11.35 23.21 -11.41
C ALA A 109 -12.54 23.80 -12.16
N SER A 110 -12.83 23.26 -13.34
CA SER A 110 -14.09 23.42 -14.04
C SER A 110 -15.00 22.23 -13.70
N TYR A 111 -16.18 22.51 -13.16
CA TYR A 111 -17.13 21.49 -12.70
C TYR A 111 -18.48 21.66 -13.40
N ARG A 112 -19.00 20.59 -14.00
CA ARG A 112 -20.33 20.56 -14.64
C ARG A 112 -21.09 19.31 -14.20
N VAL A 113 -22.31 19.51 -13.72
CA VAL A 113 -23.25 18.44 -13.40
C VAL A 113 -24.60 18.77 -14.00
N PHE A 114 -25.00 18.04 -15.04
CA PHE A 114 -26.30 18.24 -15.68
C PHE A 114 -27.45 18.04 -14.67
N PRO A 115 -28.48 18.92 -14.66
CA PRO A 115 -28.75 20.02 -15.60
C PRO A 115 -28.08 21.36 -15.25
N ARG A 116 -27.23 21.42 -14.22
CA ARG A 116 -26.54 22.64 -13.81
C ARG A 116 -25.44 23.02 -14.81
N PRO A 117 -25.24 24.33 -15.08
CA PRO A 117 -24.21 24.79 -15.97
C PRO A 117 -22.81 24.53 -15.40
N ARG A 118 -21.81 24.68 -16.26
CA ARG A 118 -20.39 24.61 -15.88
C ARG A 118 -20.05 25.80 -14.98
N VAL A 119 -19.38 25.54 -13.87
CA VAL A 119 -18.89 26.54 -12.93
C VAL A 119 -17.38 26.41 -12.74
N GLN A 120 -16.73 27.53 -12.41
CA GLN A 120 -15.32 27.55 -12.02
C GLN A 120 -15.24 27.42 -10.50
N CYS A 121 -14.31 26.62 -10.03
CA CYS A 121 -14.10 26.34 -8.62
C CYS A 121 -12.61 26.42 -8.30
N HIS A 122 -12.30 26.74 -7.04
CA HIS A 122 -10.95 26.69 -6.50
C HIS A 122 -10.89 25.65 -5.39
N ALA A 123 -9.74 25.03 -5.21
CA ALA A 123 -9.54 24.08 -4.12
C ALA A 123 -9.79 24.77 -2.78
N LYS A 124 -10.57 24.14 -1.91
CA LYS A 124 -10.72 24.61 -0.54
C LYS A 124 -9.34 24.50 0.13
N PRO A 125 -8.81 25.57 0.76
CA PRO A 125 -7.41 25.64 1.22
C PRO A 125 -7.03 24.71 2.40
N SER A 126 -7.70 23.57 2.56
CA SER A 126 -7.35 22.50 3.50
C SER A 126 -7.20 21.13 2.80
N GLN A 127 -7.40 21.03 1.49
CA GLN A 127 -7.35 19.76 0.76
C GLN A 127 -6.64 19.93 -0.58
N THR A 128 -5.31 19.91 -0.56
CA THR A 128 -4.58 19.59 -1.78
C THR A 128 -4.93 18.15 -2.15
N VAL A 129 -5.51 17.93 -3.32
CA VAL A 129 -5.82 16.59 -3.83
C VAL A 129 -4.48 15.87 -4.04
N PRO A 130 -4.10 14.86 -3.24
CA PRO A 130 -2.87 14.14 -3.48
C PRO A 130 -2.87 13.52 -4.89
N GLY A 131 -1.79 13.77 -5.61
CA GLY A 131 -1.40 12.94 -6.73
C GLY A 131 -1.14 11.52 -6.24
N THR A 132 -1.22 10.56 -7.15
CA THR A 132 -0.90 9.17 -6.84
C THR A 132 -0.16 8.58 -8.01
N LEU A 133 0.84 7.77 -7.73
CA LEU A 133 1.61 7.04 -8.70
C LEU A 133 1.60 5.58 -8.28
N THR A 134 1.31 4.70 -9.21
CA THR A 134 1.34 3.25 -8.99
C THR A 134 2.41 2.61 -9.86
N GLY A 135 2.69 1.34 -9.62
CA GLY A 135 3.65 0.62 -10.44
C GLY A 135 3.97 -0.76 -9.93
N THR A 136 4.96 -1.37 -10.58
CA THR A 136 5.56 -2.62 -10.10
C THR A 136 7.07 -2.51 -9.93
N ILE A 137 7.64 -3.38 -9.09
CA ILE A 137 9.07 -3.61 -8.95
C ILE A 137 9.37 -5.03 -9.43
N THR A 138 10.33 -5.17 -10.34
CA THR A 138 10.75 -6.43 -10.94
C THR A 138 12.27 -6.60 -10.87
N TYR A 139 12.76 -7.84 -10.91
CA TYR A 139 14.17 -8.15 -11.18
C TYR A 139 14.25 -9.48 -11.93
N ARG A 140 15.36 -9.72 -12.63
CA ARG A 140 15.48 -10.84 -13.58
C ARG A 140 15.82 -12.17 -12.91
N GLU A 141 16.49 -12.12 -11.78
CA GLU A 141 16.92 -13.30 -11.05
C GLU A 141 15.72 -14.05 -10.45
N ARG A 142 15.69 -15.37 -10.62
CA ARG A 142 14.64 -16.22 -10.09
C ARG A 142 14.91 -16.59 -8.63
N ILE A 143 15.08 -15.59 -7.79
CA ILE A 143 15.38 -15.75 -6.37
C ILE A 143 14.24 -15.14 -5.55
N ALA A 144 13.78 -15.89 -4.56
CA ALA A 144 12.80 -15.41 -3.58
C ALA A 144 13.39 -14.28 -2.73
N LEU A 145 12.58 -13.26 -2.42
CA LEU A 145 12.95 -12.30 -1.37
C LEU A 145 13.01 -13.02 -0.02
N PRO A 146 13.99 -12.71 0.84
CA PRO A 146 14.00 -13.26 2.20
C PRO A 146 12.85 -12.67 3.03
N GLU A 147 12.40 -13.41 4.04
CA GLU A 147 11.40 -12.92 4.98
C GLU A 147 11.89 -11.66 5.70
N GLY A 148 11.03 -10.65 5.80
CA GLY A 148 11.36 -9.37 6.42
C GLY A 148 12.19 -8.45 5.53
N ALA A 149 12.33 -8.75 4.22
CA ALA A 149 12.82 -7.78 3.25
C ALA A 149 11.91 -6.53 3.23
N THR A 150 12.49 -5.38 2.91
CA THR A 150 11.78 -4.10 2.79
C THR A 150 12.11 -3.48 1.45
N ALA A 151 11.09 -3.18 0.64
CA ALA A 151 11.24 -2.48 -0.62
C ALA A 151 10.84 -1.01 -0.42
N THR A 152 11.68 -0.08 -0.85
CA THR A 152 11.41 1.36 -0.79
C THR A 152 11.41 1.93 -2.20
N VAL A 153 10.35 2.66 -2.54
CA VAL A 153 10.20 3.39 -3.80
C VAL A 153 10.22 4.88 -3.50
N GLU A 154 10.90 5.66 -4.33
CA GLU A 154 11.07 7.10 -4.15
C GLU A 154 10.85 7.83 -5.48
N ILE A 155 10.14 8.97 -5.43
CA ILE A 155 10.15 9.96 -6.52
C ILE A 155 11.11 11.08 -6.13
N ARG A 156 12.08 11.38 -6.99
CA ARG A 156 13.06 12.45 -6.76
C ARG A 156 13.12 13.41 -7.95
N ASP A 157 13.41 14.67 -7.66
CA ASP A 157 13.74 15.68 -8.66
C ASP A 157 15.19 15.48 -9.11
N VAL A 158 15.35 15.02 -10.36
CA VAL A 158 16.64 14.74 -11.02
C VAL A 158 17.01 15.84 -12.03
N SER A 159 16.46 17.04 -11.89
CA SER A 159 16.73 18.17 -12.80
C SER A 159 18.19 18.62 -12.77
N ARG A 160 18.91 18.34 -11.68
CA ARG A 160 20.31 18.74 -11.47
C ARG A 160 21.16 17.49 -11.35
N ALA A 161 22.08 17.29 -12.30
CA ALA A 161 22.97 16.13 -12.30
C ALA A 161 23.98 16.16 -11.14
N ASP A 162 24.43 17.35 -10.74
CA ASP A 162 25.55 17.53 -9.80
C ASP A 162 25.13 17.89 -8.37
N ALA A 163 23.85 17.70 -8.03
CA ALA A 163 23.32 18.03 -6.72
C ALA A 163 22.51 16.86 -6.13
N PRO A 164 22.42 16.74 -4.80
CA PRO A 164 21.52 15.77 -4.18
C PRO A 164 20.09 15.95 -4.69
N ALA A 165 19.52 14.89 -5.27
CA ALA A 165 18.18 14.89 -5.83
C ALA A 165 17.12 15.02 -4.71
N PRO A 166 16.39 16.15 -4.63
CA PRO A 166 15.36 16.36 -3.62
C PRO A 166 14.29 15.27 -3.66
N LEU A 167 13.88 14.77 -2.50
CA LEU A 167 12.80 13.79 -2.39
C LEU A 167 11.43 14.49 -2.50
N LEU A 168 10.60 14.04 -3.44
CA LEU A 168 9.22 14.49 -3.56
C LEU A 168 8.29 13.65 -2.67
N SER A 169 8.38 12.32 -2.79
CA SER A 169 7.61 11.37 -1.99
C SER A 169 8.30 10.01 -1.94
N SER A 170 7.96 9.20 -0.95
CA SER A 170 8.46 7.84 -0.77
C SER A 170 7.37 6.92 -0.22
N THR A 171 7.43 5.64 -0.60
CA THR A 171 6.62 4.59 -0.01
C THR A 171 7.48 3.37 0.30
N THR A 172 7.11 2.64 1.34
CA THR A 172 7.81 1.44 1.81
C THR A 172 6.84 0.28 1.87
N ILE A 173 7.29 -0.86 1.35
CA ILE A 173 6.53 -2.09 1.21
C ILE A 173 7.29 -3.17 1.96
N THR A 174 6.57 -3.92 2.78
CA THR A 174 7.09 -5.12 3.42
C THR A 174 6.44 -6.32 2.73
N PRO A 175 7.12 -7.01 1.80
CA PRO A 175 6.55 -8.11 1.07
C PRO A 175 6.14 -9.25 2.02
N THR A 176 4.86 -9.60 2.02
CA THR A 176 4.31 -10.74 2.75
C THR A 176 4.20 -11.94 1.82
N GLY A 177 5.35 -12.46 1.39
CA GLY A 177 5.48 -13.51 0.38
C GLY A 177 6.57 -13.21 -0.65
N ASN A 178 7.17 -14.26 -1.22
CA ASN A 178 8.50 -14.17 -1.83
C ASN A 178 8.51 -14.11 -3.37
N GLN A 179 7.70 -13.28 -4.02
CA GLN A 179 7.78 -13.16 -5.48
C GLN A 179 7.59 -11.73 -5.97
N VAL A 180 8.49 -11.33 -6.87
CA VAL A 180 8.27 -10.24 -7.82
C VAL A 180 7.31 -10.72 -8.92
N PRO A 181 6.50 -9.83 -9.53
CA PRO A 181 6.48 -8.37 -9.35
C PRO A 181 5.85 -7.91 -8.02
N LEU A 182 6.45 -6.91 -7.37
CA LEU A 182 5.88 -6.24 -6.20
C LEU A 182 5.09 -5.01 -6.64
N HIS A 183 3.81 -4.95 -6.30
CA HIS A 183 2.97 -3.78 -6.59
C HIS A 183 3.18 -2.70 -5.55
N TRP A 184 3.18 -1.44 -5.99
CA TRP A 184 3.36 -0.31 -5.12
C TRP A 184 2.42 0.83 -5.47
N ILE A 185 2.11 1.62 -4.44
CA ILE A 185 1.33 2.83 -4.58
C ILE A 185 1.91 3.90 -3.66
N MET A 186 1.97 5.12 -4.18
CA MET A 186 2.52 6.28 -3.50
C MET A 186 1.67 7.50 -3.79
N THR A 187 1.37 8.28 -2.76
CA THR A 187 0.75 9.59 -2.91
C THR A 187 1.82 10.68 -2.89
N PHE A 188 1.57 11.79 -3.60
CA PHE A 188 2.44 12.95 -3.59
C PHE A 188 1.59 14.23 -3.63
N ASP A 189 2.17 15.34 -3.21
CA ASP A 189 1.53 16.65 -3.29
C ASP A 189 1.78 17.27 -4.68
N PRO A 190 0.75 17.43 -5.54
CA PRO A 190 0.92 18.01 -6.86
C PRO A 190 1.43 19.46 -6.82
N ALA A 191 1.16 20.21 -5.74
CA ALA A 191 1.65 21.58 -5.60
C ALA A 191 3.18 21.65 -5.44
N LYS A 192 3.81 20.54 -5.06
CA LYS A 192 5.28 20.42 -4.98
C LYS A 192 5.92 19.98 -6.31
N VAL A 193 5.11 19.70 -7.33
CA VAL A 193 5.60 19.30 -8.66
C VAL A 193 5.83 20.53 -9.51
N ALA A 194 7.10 20.82 -9.78
CA ALA A 194 7.50 21.92 -10.66
C ALA A 194 7.36 21.48 -12.14
N PRO A 195 6.56 22.16 -12.98
CA PRO A 195 6.31 21.74 -14.36
C PRO A 195 7.58 21.63 -15.23
N GLN A 196 8.59 22.46 -14.95
CA GLN A 196 9.88 22.48 -15.65
C GLN A 196 10.90 21.46 -15.13
N ALA A 197 10.66 20.85 -13.96
CA ALA A 197 11.58 19.87 -13.37
C ALA A 197 11.50 18.51 -14.07
N SER A 198 12.51 17.66 -13.87
CA SER A 198 12.50 16.25 -14.26
C SER A 198 12.38 15.39 -13.03
N TYR A 199 11.41 14.51 -12.98
CA TYR A 199 11.27 13.55 -11.88
C TYR A 199 11.63 12.14 -12.36
N SER A 200 12.25 11.36 -11.48
CA SER A 200 12.51 9.94 -11.67
C SER A 200 11.96 9.15 -10.50
N VAL A 201 11.40 7.99 -10.80
CA VAL A 201 11.19 6.93 -9.81
C VAL A 201 12.49 6.15 -9.67
N SER A 202 12.77 5.71 -8.45
CA SER A 202 13.82 4.74 -8.14
C SER A 202 13.31 3.80 -7.06
N ALA A 203 13.84 2.58 -7.03
CA ALA A 203 13.50 1.63 -5.99
C ALA A 203 14.72 0.86 -5.50
N ARG A 204 14.63 0.40 -4.25
CA ARG A 204 15.65 -0.42 -3.61
C ARG A 204 14.99 -1.47 -2.72
N ILE A 205 15.66 -2.60 -2.52
CA ILE A 205 15.23 -3.63 -1.59
C ILE A 205 16.37 -3.92 -0.62
N ASN A 206 16.06 -3.89 0.67
CA ASN A 206 16.95 -4.20 1.77
C ASN A 206 16.50 -5.50 2.45
N ASP A 207 17.45 -6.26 3.01
CA ASP A 207 17.11 -7.39 3.88
C ASP A 207 16.61 -6.92 5.26
N LYS A 208 16.23 -7.87 6.11
CA LYS A 208 15.77 -7.61 7.49
C LYS A 208 16.82 -6.89 8.35
N ALA A 209 18.11 -7.01 8.03
CA ALA A 209 19.20 -6.33 8.72
C ALA A 209 19.52 -4.94 8.12
N GLY A 210 18.80 -4.52 7.08
CA GLY A 210 19.01 -3.25 6.38
C GLY A 210 20.09 -3.29 5.29
N LYS A 211 20.65 -4.46 4.97
CA LYS A 211 21.65 -4.60 3.89
C LYS A 211 20.97 -4.45 2.53
N LEU A 212 21.52 -3.58 1.68
CA LEU A 212 21.04 -3.40 0.30
C LEU A 212 21.25 -4.69 -0.51
N MET A 213 20.18 -5.17 -1.15
CA MET A 213 20.19 -6.37 -1.99
C MET A 213 19.94 -6.05 -3.46
N TRP A 214 18.97 -5.16 -3.72
CA TRP A 214 18.50 -4.80 -5.06
C TRP A 214 18.36 -3.28 -5.17
N VAL A 215 18.66 -2.73 -6.33
CA VAL A 215 18.56 -1.29 -6.61
C VAL A 215 18.27 -1.06 -8.09
N SER A 216 17.51 -0.02 -8.42
CA SER A 216 17.33 0.44 -9.80
C SER A 216 18.60 1.14 -10.27
N ASP A 217 19.09 0.79 -11.46
CA ASP A 217 20.26 1.43 -12.09
C ASP A 217 19.89 2.24 -13.35
N THR A 218 18.62 2.22 -13.74
CA THR A 218 18.03 3.03 -14.82
C THR A 218 17.28 4.24 -14.28
N ILE A 219 17.18 5.28 -15.09
CA ILE A 219 16.30 6.43 -14.83
C ILE A 219 14.90 6.03 -15.32
N GLU A 220 13.92 6.04 -14.43
CA GLU A 220 12.51 5.82 -14.75
C GLU A 220 11.75 7.17 -14.70
N PRO A 221 11.57 7.88 -15.83
CA PRO A 221 10.98 9.22 -15.83
C PRO A 221 9.54 9.22 -15.34
N ALA A 222 9.15 10.25 -14.59
CA ALA A 222 7.80 10.38 -14.03
C ALA A 222 7.27 11.82 -14.07
N LEU A 223 5.94 11.95 -14.01
CA LEU A 223 5.14 13.16 -13.74
C LEU A 223 5.21 14.30 -14.77
N THR A 224 6.37 14.62 -15.32
CA THR A 224 6.59 15.80 -16.17
C THR A 224 7.27 15.42 -17.49
N ARG A 225 7.41 16.39 -18.41
CA ARG A 225 8.13 16.22 -19.69
C ARG A 225 7.59 15.08 -20.57
N GLY A 226 6.29 14.81 -20.50
CA GLY A 226 5.63 13.73 -21.25
C GLY A 226 5.83 12.34 -20.65
N ALA A 227 6.45 12.23 -19.47
CA ALA A 227 6.60 10.98 -18.76
C ALA A 227 5.27 10.48 -18.16
N PRO A 228 5.14 9.17 -17.90
CA PRO A 228 3.98 8.61 -17.23
C PRO A 228 3.73 9.26 -15.85
N ALA A 229 2.45 9.52 -15.55
CA ALA A 229 2.02 10.08 -14.26
C ALA A 229 1.06 9.15 -13.49
N ASP A 230 0.77 7.97 -14.04
CA ASP A 230 -0.20 7.03 -13.50
C ASP A 230 0.45 5.71 -13.04
N PHE A 231 1.24 5.07 -13.93
CA PHE A 231 1.83 3.75 -13.70
C PHE A 231 3.28 3.68 -14.22
N ILE A 232 4.21 3.13 -13.42
CA ILE A 232 5.63 2.98 -13.77
C ILE A 232 6.16 1.61 -13.31
N ASP A 233 6.77 0.85 -14.22
CA ASP A 233 7.50 -0.36 -13.88
C ASP A 233 8.95 -0.02 -13.57
N VAL A 234 9.50 -0.62 -12.51
CA VAL A 234 10.87 -0.38 -12.06
C VAL A 234 11.64 -1.70 -12.02
N ASP A 235 12.58 -1.85 -12.95
CA ASP A 235 13.50 -2.98 -12.96
C ASP A 235 14.66 -2.74 -12.00
N LEU A 236 14.98 -3.76 -11.20
CA LEU A 236 16.11 -3.75 -10.28
C LEU A 236 17.21 -4.69 -10.74
N VAL A 237 18.43 -4.30 -10.38
CA VAL A 237 19.62 -5.11 -10.49
C VAL A 237 20.16 -5.42 -9.10
N ARG A 238 20.98 -6.47 -9.02
CA ARG A 238 21.66 -6.82 -7.77
C ARG A 238 22.62 -5.71 -7.35
N ALA A 239 22.56 -5.33 -6.09
CA ALA A 239 23.53 -4.41 -5.51
C ALA A 239 24.93 -5.06 -5.51
N LYS A 240 25.95 -4.28 -5.90
CA LYS A 240 27.35 -4.70 -5.93
C LYS A 240 27.97 -4.70 -4.53
#